data_AF-A0A958PCF6-F1
#
_entry.id   AF-A0A958PCF6-F1
#
_cell.length_a   1.000
_cell.length_b   1.000
_cell.length_c   1.000
_cell.angle_alpha   90.00
_cell.angle_beta   90.00
_cell.angle_gamma   90.00
#
_symmetry.space_group_name_H-M   'P 1'
#
loop_
_entity.id
_entity.type
_entity.pdbx_description
1 polymer ?
#
loop_
_entity_poly.entity_id
_entity_poly.type
_entity_poly.pdbx_seq_one_letter_code
_entity_poly.pdbx_strand_id
1 'polypeptide(L)'
;MLSPKKVKWRKQHRLGYAGHATRGTNLDFGDFALVATQGGRITSRQLEAGRIAIQRSVKRGGKLWIRIFPDRAVTKKPAETRMGK
;
A
#
# COMPACT_ATOMS: atom_id res chain seq x y z
N MET A 1 10.23 0.92 6.66
CA MET A 1 9.08 0.52 5.81
C MET A 1 7.80 0.68 6.59
N LEU A 2 6.76 1.27 6.00
CA LEU A 2 5.47 1.50 6.68
C LEU A 2 4.85 0.18 7.16
N SER A 3 4.42 0.14 8.43
CA SER A 3 3.71 -0.99 9.03
C SER A 3 2.98 -0.56 10.32
N PRO A 4 1.87 -1.20 10.70
CA PRO A 4 1.18 -0.88 11.95
C PRO A 4 2.07 -1.19 13.17
N LYS A 5 2.06 -0.29 14.17
CA LYS A 5 2.80 -0.51 15.43
C LYS A 5 2.20 -1.62 16.30
N LYS A 6 0.86 -1.71 16.34
CA LYS A 6 0.13 -2.71 17.13
C LYS A 6 -1.05 -3.22 16.32
N VAL A 7 -1.23 -4.54 16.30
CA VAL A 7 -2.39 -5.21 15.71
C VAL A 7 -2.97 -6.18 16.72
N LYS A 8 -4.29 -6.30 16.78
CA LYS A 8 -4.95 -7.23 17.71
C LYS A 8 -4.88 -8.69 17.23
N TRP A 9 -4.78 -8.93 15.91
CA TRP A 9 -4.59 -10.27 15.33
C TRP A 9 -3.47 -10.25 14.29
N ARG A 10 -2.57 -11.24 14.38
CA ARG A 10 -1.38 -11.34 13.50
C ARG A 10 -1.69 -11.93 12.12
N LYS A 11 -2.70 -12.79 12.03
CA LYS A 11 -3.11 -13.46 10.78
C LYS A 11 -4.48 -12.93 10.37
N GLN A 12 -4.61 -12.55 9.11
CA GLN A 12 -5.84 -12.01 8.54
C GLN A 12 -6.23 -12.80 7.29
N HIS A 13 -7.53 -12.90 7.03
CA HIS A 13 -8.03 -13.47 5.78
C HIS A 13 -7.68 -12.56 4.60
N ARG A 14 -7.47 -13.17 3.43
CA ARG A 14 -7.34 -12.41 2.20
C ARG A 14 -8.74 -12.00 1.77
N LEU A 15 -8.95 -10.70 1.55
CA LEU A 15 -10.14 -10.20 0.89
C LEU A 15 -9.80 -9.93 -0.58
N GLY A 16 -10.79 -10.12 -1.45
CA GLY A 16 -10.73 -9.62 -2.83
C GLY A 16 -10.89 -8.11 -2.89
N TYR A 17 -10.61 -7.54 -4.05
CA TYR A 17 -10.87 -6.14 -4.39
C TYR A 17 -12.03 -6.16 -5.38
N ALA A 18 -13.26 -6.14 -4.87
CA ALA A 18 -14.46 -6.06 -5.68
C ALA A 18 -15.00 -4.63 -5.66
N GLY A 19 -15.41 -4.13 -6.81
CA GLY A 19 -15.99 -2.78 -6.97
C GLY A 19 -14.96 -1.64 -6.94
N HIS A 20 -15.49 -0.42 -6.89
CA HIS A 20 -14.72 0.83 -6.87
C HIS A 20 -14.63 1.40 -5.46
N ALA A 21 -13.56 2.16 -5.19
CA ALA A 21 -13.43 2.88 -3.93
C ALA A 21 -14.51 3.97 -3.85
N THR A 22 -15.31 3.96 -2.77
CA THR A 22 -16.33 4.99 -2.51
C THR A 22 -15.80 6.17 -1.72
N ARG A 23 -14.59 6.04 -1.13
CA ARG A 23 -13.94 7.07 -0.30
C ARG A 23 -12.48 7.23 -0.71
N GLY A 24 -11.94 8.42 -0.49
CA GLY A 24 -10.54 8.75 -0.84
C GLY A 24 -10.29 8.92 -2.34
N THR A 25 -11.35 9.16 -3.11
CA THR A 25 -11.31 9.38 -4.57
C THR A 25 -11.04 10.81 -4.97
N ASN A 26 -11.39 11.76 -4.10
CA ASN A 26 -11.22 13.20 -4.35
C ASN A 26 -9.80 13.65 -4.01
N LEU A 27 -9.33 14.76 -4.56
CA LEU A 27 -8.04 15.34 -4.23
C LEU A 27 -8.16 16.27 -3.02
N ASP A 28 -7.70 15.82 -1.86
CA ASP A 28 -7.77 16.63 -0.63
C ASP A 28 -6.49 17.44 -0.36
N PHE A 29 -5.36 17.05 -0.97
CA PHE A 29 -4.05 17.68 -0.74
C PHE A 29 -3.30 17.87 -2.05
N GLY A 30 -2.71 19.06 -2.22
CA GLY A 30 -1.91 19.41 -3.39
C GLY A 30 -2.75 19.63 -4.65
N ASP A 31 -2.07 19.88 -5.77
CA ASP A 31 -2.71 20.25 -7.03
C ASP A 31 -2.83 19.05 -8.01
N PHE A 32 -2.01 18.02 -7.81
CA PHE A 32 -1.95 16.84 -8.68
C PHE A 32 -1.97 15.54 -7.88
N ALA A 33 -2.58 14.50 -8.44
CA ALA A 33 -2.60 13.15 -7.85
C ALA A 33 -2.48 12.04 -8.88
N LEU A 34 -2.03 10.89 -8.38
CA LEU A 34 -1.99 9.62 -9.11
C LEU A 34 -3.15 8.74 -8.62
N VAL A 35 -4.04 8.37 -9.55
CA VAL A 35 -5.23 7.56 -9.26
C VAL A 35 -5.04 6.16 -9.84
N ALA A 36 -5.40 5.14 -9.06
CA ALA A 36 -5.40 3.77 -9.53
C ALA A 36 -6.64 3.49 -10.38
N THR A 37 -6.45 2.99 -11.60
CA THR A 37 -7.53 2.58 -12.51
C THR A 37 -7.98 1.14 -12.26
N GLN A 38 -7.17 0.35 -11.57
CA GLN A 38 -7.39 -1.07 -11.31
C GLN A 38 -7.17 -1.42 -9.85
N GLY A 39 -7.89 -2.45 -9.37
CA GLY A 39 -7.70 -3.00 -8.04
C GLY A 39 -6.46 -3.89 -7.94
N GLY A 40 -5.67 -3.72 -6.89
CA GLY A 40 -4.47 -4.53 -6.66
C GLY A 40 -3.90 -4.38 -5.26
N ARG A 41 -2.98 -5.28 -4.88
CA ARG A 41 -2.24 -5.18 -3.62
C ARG A 41 -0.97 -4.38 -3.81
N ILE A 42 -0.82 -3.37 -2.97
CA ILE A 42 0.38 -2.56 -2.89
C ILE A 42 1.16 -2.94 -1.63
N THR A 43 2.41 -3.31 -1.82
CA THR A 43 3.35 -3.59 -0.73
C THR A 43 3.97 -2.29 -0.23
N SER A 44 4.44 -2.31 1.02
CA SER A 44 5.21 -1.20 1.58
C SER A 44 6.48 -0.88 0.77
N ARG A 45 7.02 -1.86 0.02
CA ARG A 45 8.24 -1.71 -0.82
C ARG A 45 7.95 -0.89 -2.06
N GLN A 46 6.83 -1.18 -2.70
CA GLN A 46 6.37 -0.43 -3.87
C GLN A 46 6.05 1.02 -3.53
N LEU A 47 5.42 1.27 -2.37
CA LEU A 47 5.18 2.64 -1.91
C LEU A 47 6.47 3.42 -1.69
N GLU A 48 7.44 2.81 -1.04
CA GLU A 48 8.72 3.47 -0.78
C GLU A 48 9.51 3.71 -2.07
N ALA A 49 9.51 2.73 -2.99
CA ALA A 49 10.14 2.90 -4.29
C ALA A 49 9.51 4.05 -5.09
N GLY A 50 8.17 4.13 -5.15
CA GLY A 50 7.47 5.22 -5.81
C GLY A 50 7.74 6.58 -5.16
N ARG A 51 7.71 6.64 -3.82
CA ARG A 51 8.02 7.86 -3.06
C ARG A 51 9.43 8.38 -3.37
N ILE A 52 10.43 7.48 -3.34
CA ILE A 52 11.82 7.82 -3.65
C ILE A 52 11.95 8.28 -5.11
N ALA A 53 11.32 7.58 -6.05
CA ALA A 53 11.37 7.93 -7.48
C ALA A 53 10.82 9.34 -7.72
N ILE A 54 9.62 9.65 -7.19
CA ILE A 54 9.00 10.97 -7.33
C ILE A 54 9.88 12.05 -6.67
N GLN A 55 10.35 11.79 -5.44
CA GLN A 55 11.17 12.77 -4.72
C GLN A 55 12.49 13.07 -5.44
N ARG A 56 13.12 12.06 -6.05
CA ARG A 56 14.33 12.25 -6.86
C ARG A 56 14.06 13.08 -8.12
N SER A 57 12.94 12.84 -8.81
CA SER A 57 12.56 13.59 -10.01
C SER A 57 12.22 15.06 -9.70
N VAL A 58 11.52 15.31 -8.59
CA VAL A 58 11.09 16.66 -8.16
C VAL A 58 12.23 17.44 -7.45
N LYS A 59 13.31 16.75 -7.04
CA LYS A 59 14.47 17.29 -6.33
C LYS A 59 14.06 18.04 -5.04
N ARG A 60 14.06 19.38 -5.05
CA ARG A 60 13.76 20.23 -3.88
C ARG A 60 12.42 20.96 -3.95
N GLY A 61 11.67 20.84 -5.04
CA GLY A 61 10.60 21.77 -5.39
C GLY A 61 9.16 21.36 -5.03
N GLY A 62 8.93 20.30 -4.25
CA GLY A 62 7.56 19.82 -4.05
C GLY A 62 7.32 19.07 -2.76
N LYS A 63 6.08 19.15 -2.28
CA LYS A 63 5.55 18.33 -1.19
C LYS A 63 4.84 17.12 -1.79
N LEU A 64 5.06 15.95 -1.18
CA LEU A 64 4.46 14.69 -1.60
C LEU A 64 3.63 14.12 -0.44
N TRP A 65 2.40 13.73 -0.73
CA TRP A 65 1.52 13.05 0.21
C TRP A 65 1.29 11.60 -0.24
N ILE A 66 1.45 10.66 0.69
CA ILE A 66 1.06 9.26 0.48
C ILE A 66 -0.29 9.06 1.17
N ARG A 67 -1.31 8.74 0.38
CA ARG A 67 -2.70 8.60 0.87
C ARG A 67 -3.12 7.19 1.23
N ILE A 68 -2.24 6.21 1.03
CA ILE A 68 -2.49 4.80 1.33
C ILE A 68 -1.46 4.24 2.30
N PHE A 69 -1.88 3.30 3.14
CA PHE A 69 -1.03 2.70 4.16
C PHE A 69 -1.17 1.18 4.15
N PRO A 70 -0.06 0.42 4.25
CA PRO A 70 -0.09 -1.04 4.26
C PRO A 70 -0.41 -1.57 5.67
N ASP A 71 -1.70 -1.68 5.98
CA ASP A 71 -2.21 -2.12 7.29
C ASP A 71 -2.38 -3.65 7.40
N ARG A 72 -2.57 -4.34 6.28
CA ARG A 72 -2.89 -5.77 6.27
C ARG A 72 -1.67 -6.68 6.22
N ALA A 73 -1.63 -7.63 7.14
CA ALA A 73 -0.58 -8.65 7.19
C ALA A 73 -0.76 -9.71 6.07
N VAL A 74 0.36 -10.18 5.52
CA VAL A 74 0.41 -11.27 4.52
C VAL A 74 1.32 -12.37 5.05
N THR A 75 0.81 -13.60 5.10
CA THR A 75 1.56 -14.78 5.55
C THR A 75 1.93 -15.69 4.38
N LYS A 76 3.11 -16.30 4.44
CA LYS A 76 3.57 -17.32 3.48
C LYS A 76 4.09 -18.54 4.25
N LYS A 77 3.93 -19.74 3.68
CA LYS A 77 4.61 -20.95 4.18
C LYS A 77 6.10 -20.91 3.81
N PRO A 78 7.00 -21.46 4.65
CA PRO A 78 8.40 -21.64 4.28
C PRO A 78 8.56 -22.51 3.02
N ALA A 79 9.72 -22.40 2.38
CA ALA A 79 10.09 -23.33 1.31
C ALA A 79 10.12 -24.78 1.83
N GLU A 80 9.86 -25.75 0.96
CA GLU A 80 10.00 -27.20 1.25
C GLU A 80 9.06 -27.76 2.33
N THR A 81 7.99 -27.04 2.69
CA THR A 81 6.99 -27.51 3.66
C THR A 81 5.72 -28.03 2.98
N ARG A 82 5.21 -29.18 3.44
CA ARG A 82 3.95 -29.76 2.95
C ARG A 82 2.73 -28.91 3.37
N MET A 83 1.62 -29.15 2.68
CA MET A 83 0.31 -28.60 3.08
C MET A 83 -0.21 -29.27 4.35
N GLY A 84 -1.12 -28.61 5.07
CA GLY A 84 -1.51 -29.03 6.42
C GLY A 84 -0.53 -28.58 7.51
N LYS A 85 -0.82 -28.99 8.73
CA LYS A 85 0.14 -29.03 9.84
C LYS A 85 0.79 -30.41 9.80
#